data_AF-A0A936E1K1-F1
#
_entry.id   AF-A0A936E1K1-F1
#
_cell.length_a   1.000
_cell.length_b   1.000
_cell.length_c   1.000
_cell.angle_alpha   90.00
_cell.angle_beta   90.00
_cell.angle_gamma   90.00
#
_symmetry.space_group_name_H-M   'P 1'
#
loop_
_entity.id
_entity.type
_entity.pdbx_description
1 polymer ?
#
loop_
_entity_poly.entity_id
_entity_poly.type
_entity_poly.pdbx_seq_one_letter_code
_entity_poly.pdbx_strand_id
1 'polypeptide(L)'
;MNKHPSNPLMQTTSPPWHTHPHLSRWAFIALLLLSYGLLVSSSLQKSATVDEQSHLFRGTAYLKANATHFLWGHPLLASSFNALPLLTEPDLQLPQDDPAWHSEQWWTAADAFLWLRNASPLRLLFLGRLPTMWLTLLVGAMLYRWGRELGGRQMALLSAALWLLDPNVLAHGQLITSDVALTLCFVLTLYGTWRYAQSGSGGAPLLLAGMGLGMAGATKFNAAALLPIFGLLLAGLAVRQRRWQPLAFGLGAGVIALAVISAVYRFNLAPCVGRFGVAV
;
A
#
# COMPACT_ATOMS: atom_id res chain seq x y z
N MET A 1 74.56 -4.55 3.24
CA MET A 1 74.24 -4.78 4.66
C MET A 1 73.55 -3.52 5.17
N ASN A 2 72.22 -3.49 5.16
CA ASN A 2 71.40 -2.51 5.89
C ASN A 2 69.99 -3.09 6.05
N LYS A 3 69.70 -3.59 7.25
CA LYS A 3 68.37 -4.03 7.67
C LYS A 3 67.61 -2.80 8.14
N HIS A 4 66.47 -2.50 7.53
CA HIS A 4 65.45 -1.63 8.12
C HIS A 4 64.24 -2.50 8.51
N PRO A 5 63.84 -2.55 9.80
CA PRO A 5 62.62 -3.19 10.24
C PRO A 5 61.48 -2.16 10.36
N SER A 6 60.30 -2.47 9.84
CA SER A 6 58.99 -1.83 10.17
C SER A 6 57.91 -2.51 9.31
N ASN A 7 56.71 -2.91 9.74
CA ASN A 7 55.99 -2.84 11.00
C ASN A 7 54.78 -3.79 10.83
N PRO A 8 54.54 -4.83 11.67
CA PRO A 8 53.44 -5.77 11.48
C PRO A 8 52.17 -5.30 12.21
N LEU A 9 51.69 -4.09 11.92
CA LEU A 9 50.47 -3.56 12.53
C LEU A 9 49.63 -2.77 11.53
N MET A 10 48.90 -3.50 10.70
CA MET A 10 47.60 -3.06 10.18
C MET A 10 46.83 -4.28 9.66
N GLN A 11 46.54 -5.20 10.57
CA GLN A 11 45.36 -6.05 10.39
C GLN A 11 44.16 -5.11 10.46
N THR A 12 43.59 -4.77 9.31
CA THR A 12 42.28 -4.14 9.24
C THR A 12 41.28 -5.14 9.82
N THR A 13 40.97 -5.02 11.10
CA THR A 13 39.84 -5.72 11.70
C THR A 13 38.59 -5.19 11.01
N SER A 14 38.08 -5.96 10.05
CA SER A 14 36.71 -5.79 9.58
C SER A 14 35.79 -5.76 10.82
N PRO A 15 34.88 -4.79 10.97
CA PRO A 15 33.98 -4.74 12.11
C PRO A 15 33.21 -6.07 12.36
N PRO A 16 32.59 -6.27 13.54
CA PRO A 16 32.05 -7.58 13.94
C PRO A 16 30.64 -7.92 13.43
N TRP A 17 29.97 -7.04 12.68
CA TRP A 17 28.61 -7.24 12.16
C TRP A 17 28.43 -8.19 10.95
N HIS A 18 29.31 -9.18 10.77
CA HIS A 18 29.09 -10.28 9.81
C HIS A 18 27.97 -11.21 10.30
N THR A 19 26.72 -10.74 10.21
CA THR A 19 25.55 -11.61 10.38
C THR A 19 25.57 -12.66 9.27
N HIS A 20 25.61 -13.93 9.67
CA HIS A 20 25.56 -15.04 8.72
C HIS A 20 24.33 -14.90 7.82
N PRO A 21 24.49 -15.00 6.49
CA PRO A 21 23.42 -14.72 5.53
C PRO A 21 22.13 -15.49 5.80
N HIS A 22 22.25 -16.73 6.26
CA HIS A 22 21.12 -17.61 6.54
C HIS A 22 20.33 -17.16 7.78
N LEU A 23 21.00 -16.79 8.88
CA LEU A 23 20.32 -16.34 10.10
C LEU A 23 19.46 -15.09 9.86
N SER A 24 19.96 -14.12 9.07
CA SER A 24 19.20 -12.90 8.77
C SER A 24 17.93 -13.16 7.96
N ARG A 25 17.91 -14.18 7.10
CA ARG A 25 16.74 -14.56 6.31
C ARG A 25 15.70 -15.25 7.20
N TRP A 26 16.14 -16.20 8.02
CA TRP A 26 15.25 -16.89 8.95
C TRP A 26 14.66 -15.96 10.00
N ALA A 27 15.44 -15.02 10.52
CA ALA A 27 14.93 -13.98 11.42
C ALA A 27 13.84 -13.13 10.77
N PHE A 28 14.02 -12.72 9.51
CA PHE A 28 13.01 -11.97 8.78
C PHE A 28 11.74 -12.79 8.49
N ILE A 29 11.88 -14.06 8.13
CA ILE A 29 10.73 -14.97 7.93
C ILE A 29 9.97 -15.16 9.25
N ALA A 30 10.68 -15.41 10.36
CA ALA A 30 10.08 -15.53 11.68
C ALA A 30 9.31 -14.25 12.08
N LEU A 31 9.87 -13.07 11.77
CA LEU A 31 9.23 -11.79 12.00
C LEU A 31 7.94 -11.61 11.18
N LEU A 32 7.94 -12.00 9.90
CA LEU A 32 6.73 -11.97 9.06
C LEU A 32 5.65 -12.92 9.60
N LEU A 33 6.03 -14.15 9.97
CA LEU A 33 5.09 -15.14 10.50
C LEU A 33 4.52 -14.72 11.86
N LEU A 34 5.35 -14.15 12.73
CA LEU A 34 4.91 -13.59 14.00
C LEU A 34 3.90 -12.45 13.78
N SER A 35 4.25 -11.47 12.95
CA SER A 35 3.37 -10.34 12.63
C SER A 35 2.05 -10.80 12.01
N TYR A 36 2.10 -11.77 11.08
CA TYR A 36 0.90 -12.37 10.50
C TYR A 36 0.03 -13.08 11.55
N GLY A 37 0.65 -13.86 12.44
CA GLY A 37 -0.04 -14.51 13.55
C GLY A 37 -0.74 -13.50 14.47
N LEU A 38 -0.08 -12.38 14.77
CA LEU A 38 -0.65 -11.28 15.56
C LEU A 38 -1.83 -10.60 14.84
N LEU A 39 -1.70 -10.32 13.54
CA LEU A 39 -2.77 -9.74 12.73
C LEU A 39 -3.99 -10.68 12.63
N VAL A 40 -3.77 -11.96 12.35
CA VAL A 40 -4.86 -12.95 12.29
C VAL A 40 -5.53 -13.12 13.65
N SER A 41 -4.74 -13.27 14.71
CA SER A 41 -5.27 -13.40 16.08
C SER A 41 -6.09 -12.19 16.48
N SER A 42 -5.60 -10.98 16.17
CA SER A 42 -6.35 -9.76 16.45
C SER A 42 -7.64 -9.66 15.65
N SER A 43 -7.67 -10.18 14.42
CA SER A 43 -8.84 -10.10 13.54
C SER A 43 -9.94 -11.05 13.97
N LEU A 44 -9.57 -12.21 14.54
CA LEU A 44 -10.52 -13.19 15.04
C LEU A 44 -11.16 -12.75 16.36
N GLN A 45 -10.53 -11.85 17.11
CA GLN A 45 -10.99 -11.40 18.42
C GLN A 45 -11.73 -10.05 18.39
N LYS A 46 -11.60 -9.27 17.31
CA LYS A 46 -12.16 -7.92 17.22
C LYS A 46 -13.35 -7.84 16.28
N SER A 47 -14.40 -7.18 16.75
CA SER A 47 -15.59 -6.81 15.98
C SER A 47 -15.28 -5.88 14.80
N ALA A 48 -16.27 -5.70 13.92
CA ALA A 48 -16.18 -4.75 12.82
C ALA A 48 -16.06 -3.31 13.33
N THR A 49 -15.28 -2.49 12.64
CA THR A 49 -15.39 -1.03 12.76
C THR A 49 -16.35 -0.48 11.71
N VAL A 50 -16.78 0.75 11.95
CA VAL A 50 -17.65 1.55 11.08
C VAL A 50 -17.13 1.66 9.65
N ASP A 51 -15.82 1.85 9.48
CA ASP A 51 -15.22 2.05 8.15
C ASP A 51 -15.14 0.74 7.37
N GLU A 52 -14.98 -0.39 8.06
CA GLU A 52 -14.75 -1.68 7.42
C GLU A 52 -15.93 -2.15 6.58
N GLN A 53 -17.15 -2.05 7.14
CA GLN A 53 -18.37 -2.40 6.41
C GLN A 53 -18.53 -1.56 5.13
N SER A 54 -18.19 -0.29 5.22
CA SER A 54 -18.33 0.70 4.15
C SER A 54 -17.34 0.43 3.03
N HIS A 55 -16.07 0.21 3.37
CA HIS A 55 -15.04 -0.12 2.40
C HIS A 55 -15.29 -1.49 1.74
N LEU A 56 -15.73 -2.48 2.51
CA LEU A 56 -16.03 -3.82 2.01
C LEU A 56 -17.22 -3.83 1.05
N PHE A 57 -18.30 -3.14 1.42
CA PHE A 57 -19.47 -2.97 0.57
C PHE A 57 -19.12 -2.27 -0.75
N ARG A 58 -18.46 -1.10 -0.70
CA ARG A 58 -18.09 -0.33 -1.90
C ARG A 58 -17.25 -1.15 -2.88
N GLY A 59 -16.25 -1.86 -2.36
CA GLY A 59 -15.41 -2.75 -3.18
C GLY A 59 -16.22 -3.85 -3.85
N THR A 60 -17.12 -4.49 -3.10
CA THR A 60 -17.97 -5.57 -3.61
C THR A 60 -18.96 -5.07 -4.65
N ALA A 61 -19.63 -3.94 -4.38
CA ALA A 61 -20.58 -3.30 -5.27
C ALA A 61 -19.92 -2.90 -6.60
N TYR A 62 -18.69 -2.38 -6.55
CA TYR A 62 -17.93 -2.06 -7.75
C TYR A 62 -17.53 -3.31 -8.53
N LEU A 63 -16.99 -4.33 -7.87
CA LEU A 63 -16.52 -5.54 -8.55
C LEU A 63 -17.68 -6.34 -9.19
N LYS A 64 -18.78 -6.54 -8.47
CA LYS A 64 -19.92 -7.36 -8.93
C LYS A 64 -20.93 -6.63 -9.79
N ALA A 65 -21.19 -5.35 -9.53
CA ALA A 65 -22.26 -4.59 -10.18
C ALA A 65 -21.77 -3.35 -10.95
N ASN A 66 -20.46 -3.09 -10.99
CA ASN A 66 -19.89 -1.86 -11.56
C ASN A 66 -20.54 -0.60 -10.97
N ALA A 67 -20.98 -0.67 -9.72
CA ALA A 67 -21.68 0.42 -9.03
C ALA A 67 -20.69 1.51 -8.63
N THR A 68 -20.62 2.57 -9.43
CA THR A 68 -19.70 3.71 -9.22
C THR A 68 -20.34 4.87 -8.45
N HIS A 69 -21.64 4.84 -8.17
CA HIS A 69 -22.31 5.94 -7.45
C HIS A 69 -21.92 6.02 -5.97
N PHE A 70 -21.40 4.94 -5.38
CA PHE A 70 -20.83 4.97 -4.01
C PHE A 70 -19.37 5.48 -3.93
N LEU A 71 -18.88 6.13 -4.99
CA LEU A 71 -17.51 6.65 -5.09
C LEU A 71 -17.24 7.89 -4.23
N TRP A 72 -18.28 8.64 -3.85
CA TRP A 72 -18.10 9.93 -3.21
C TRP A 72 -17.23 9.81 -1.94
N GLY A 73 -16.13 10.57 -1.92
CA GLY A 73 -15.16 10.66 -0.83
C GLY A 73 -14.10 9.55 -0.76
N HIS A 74 -14.23 8.42 -1.47
CA HIS A 74 -13.31 7.29 -1.35
C HIS A 74 -13.03 6.58 -2.69
N PRO A 75 -11.81 6.73 -3.25
CA PRO A 75 -11.35 5.96 -4.40
C PRO A 75 -11.39 4.44 -4.16
N LEU A 76 -11.59 3.65 -5.23
CA LEU A 76 -11.98 2.24 -5.11
C LEU A 76 -10.84 1.24 -4.99
N LEU A 77 -9.57 1.61 -5.21
CA LEU A 77 -8.52 0.61 -5.37
C LEU A 77 -8.38 -0.28 -4.13
N ALA A 78 -8.23 0.33 -2.95
CA ALA A 78 -8.09 -0.41 -1.69
C ALA A 78 -9.35 -1.24 -1.40
N SER A 79 -10.53 -0.60 -1.42
CA SER A 79 -11.81 -1.28 -1.21
C SER A 79 -12.01 -2.48 -2.14
N SER A 80 -11.70 -2.33 -3.42
CA SER A 80 -11.82 -3.41 -4.41
C SER A 80 -10.84 -4.54 -4.12
N PHE A 81 -9.60 -4.20 -3.77
CA PHE A 81 -8.59 -5.21 -3.40
C PHE A 81 -9.01 -6.01 -2.17
N ASN A 82 -9.53 -5.33 -1.15
CA ASN A 82 -10.11 -5.96 0.03
C ASN A 82 -11.33 -6.83 -0.28
N ALA A 83 -12.14 -6.48 -1.28
CA ALA A 83 -13.32 -7.25 -1.67
C ALA A 83 -13.02 -8.46 -2.58
N LEU A 84 -11.81 -8.61 -3.13
CA LEU A 84 -11.47 -9.73 -4.01
C LEU A 84 -11.73 -11.11 -3.40
N PRO A 85 -11.34 -11.39 -2.13
CA PRO A 85 -11.60 -12.70 -1.53
C PRO A 85 -13.09 -12.99 -1.34
N LEU A 86 -13.96 -11.98 -1.27
CA LEU A 86 -15.40 -12.19 -1.13
C LEU A 86 -16.01 -12.78 -2.40
N LEU A 87 -15.35 -12.64 -3.56
CA LEU A 87 -15.82 -13.24 -4.80
C LEU A 87 -15.78 -14.78 -4.78
N THR A 88 -15.13 -15.39 -3.80
CA THR A 88 -15.19 -16.84 -3.58
C THR A 88 -16.44 -17.29 -2.82
N GLU A 89 -17.22 -16.35 -2.27
CA GLU A 89 -18.44 -16.66 -1.53
C GLU A 89 -19.62 -16.85 -2.52
N PRO A 90 -20.22 -18.05 -2.58
CA PRO A 90 -21.21 -18.39 -3.61
C PRO A 90 -22.50 -17.58 -3.47
N ASP A 91 -22.94 -17.33 -2.24
CA ASP A 91 -24.22 -16.69 -1.92
C ASP A 91 -24.07 -15.21 -1.55
N LEU A 92 -23.04 -14.52 -2.07
CA LEU A 92 -22.79 -13.12 -1.74
C LEU A 92 -23.87 -12.20 -2.35
N GLN A 93 -24.73 -11.63 -1.51
CA GLN A 93 -25.86 -10.79 -1.94
C GLN A 93 -25.57 -9.30 -1.78
N LEU A 94 -25.88 -8.52 -2.82
CA LEU A 94 -25.89 -7.06 -2.76
C LEU A 94 -27.32 -6.56 -2.50
N PRO A 95 -27.50 -5.52 -1.66
CA PRO A 95 -28.82 -4.95 -1.36
C PRO A 95 -29.33 -4.03 -2.48
N GLN A 96 -29.39 -4.51 -3.73
CA GLN A 96 -29.79 -3.67 -4.88
C GLN A 96 -31.27 -3.28 -4.86
N ASP A 97 -32.09 -4.06 -4.16
CA ASP A 97 -33.51 -3.82 -3.92
C ASP A 97 -33.76 -2.82 -2.79
N ASP A 98 -32.73 -2.47 -2.01
CA ASP A 98 -32.85 -1.55 -0.88
C ASP A 98 -32.92 -0.10 -1.37
N PRO A 99 -33.85 0.74 -0.88
CA PRO A 99 -33.89 2.17 -1.21
C PRO A 99 -32.56 2.89 -0.95
N ALA A 100 -31.77 2.45 0.04
CA ALA A 100 -30.45 2.99 0.34
C ALA A 100 -29.46 2.81 -0.83
N TRP A 101 -29.64 1.78 -1.66
CA TRP A 101 -28.79 1.54 -2.82
C TRP A 101 -28.93 2.64 -3.87
N HIS A 102 -30.16 3.10 -4.12
CA HIS A 102 -30.48 4.09 -5.14
C HIS A 102 -30.35 5.53 -4.66
N SER A 103 -30.50 5.76 -3.35
CA SER A 103 -30.37 7.08 -2.72
C SER A 103 -28.94 7.44 -2.31
N GLU A 104 -27.95 6.65 -2.73
CA GLU A 104 -26.52 6.86 -2.44
C GLU A 104 -26.19 6.89 -0.92
N GLN A 105 -27.08 6.33 -0.08
CA GLN A 105 -26.89 6.19 1.36
C GLN A 105 -25.95 5.02 1.65
N TRP A 106 -24.66 5.23 1.37
CA TRP A 106 -23.61 4.21 1.48
C TRP A 106 -23.58 3.53 2.85
N TRP A 107 -23.91 4.25 3.93
CA TRP A 107 -23.94 3.71 5.28
C TRP A 107 -25.02 2.63 5.42
N THR A 108 -26.27 3.00 5.15
CA THR A 108 -27.43 2.11 5.27
C THR A 108 -27.30 0.92 4.32
N ALA A 109 -26.80 1.16 3.10
CA ALA A 109 -26.54 0.09 2.13
C ALA A 109 -25.42 -0.86 2.60
N ALA A 110 -24.36 -0.34 3.24
CA ALA A 110 -23.30 -1.18 3.82
C ALA A 110 -23.80 -2.01 5.01
N ASP A 111 -24.64 -1.43 5.88
CA ASP A 111 -25.28 -2.14 6.98
C ASP A 111 -26.19 -3.27 6.47
N ALA A 112 -27.03 -2.97 5.48
CA ALA A 112 -27.89 -3.97 4.85
C ALA A 112 -27.07 -5.09 4.21
N PHE A 113 -26.03 -4.73 3.44
CA PHE A 113 -25.12 -5.69 2.82
C PHE A 113 -24.50 -6.62 3.86
N LEU A 114 -23.81 -6.08 4.87
CA LEU A 114 -23.03 -6.90 5.78
C LEU A 114 -23.91 -7.68 6.76
N TRP A 115 -24.88 -7.02 7.38
CA TRP A 115 -25.60 -7.56 8.54
C TRP A 115 -26.96 -8.18 8.23
N LEU A 116 -27.63 -7.76 7.15
CA LEU A 116 -29.00 -8.21 6.84
C LEU A 116 -29.07 -9.20 5.67
N ARG A 117 -28.23 -9.03 4.65
CA ARG A 117 -28.30 -9.82 3.40
C ARG A 117 -27.41 -11.05 3.39
N ASN A 118 -26.31 -11.04 4.14
CA ASN A 118 -25.33 -12.12 4.10
C ASN A 118 -25.30 -12.88 5.42
N ALA A 119 -25.44 -14.21 5.35
CA ALA A 119 -25.60 -15.07 6.53
C ALA A 119 -24.35 -15.15 7.43
N SER A 120 -23.16 -14.79 6.91
CA SER A 120 -21.88 -14.93 7.63
C SER A 120 -21.07 -13.63 7.64
N PRO A 121 -21.53 -12.55 8.31
CA PRO A 121 -20.85 -11.25 8.33
C PRO A 121 -19.41 -11.34 8.81
N LEU A 122 -19.15 -12.11 9.87
CA LEU A 122 -17.81 -12.27 10.43
C LEU A 122 -16.84 -12.97 9.45
N ARG A 123 -17.35 -13.90 8.63
CA ARG A 123 -16.57 -14.54 7.57
C ARG A 123 -16.22 -13.54 6.47
N LEU A 124 -17.19 -12.73 6.03
CA LEU A 124 -16.95 -11.68 5.04
C LEU A 124 -15.93 -10.66 5.53
N LEU A 125 -16.03 -10.23 6.79
CA LEU A 125 -15.04 -9.35 7.41
C LEU A 125 -13.66 -9.99 7.42
N PHE A 126 -13.54 -11.23 7.90
CA PHE A 126 -12.25 -11.92 7.92
C PHE A 126 -11.61 -12.01 6.52
N LEU A 127 -12.39 -12.44 5.52
CA LEU A 127 -11.95 -12.49 4.12
C LEU A 127 -11.54 -11.10 3.61
N GLY A 128 -12.31 -10.08 3.95
CA GLY A 128 -12.03 -8.69 3.59
C GLY A 128 -10.78 -8.11 4.25
N ARG A 129 -10.39 -8.61 5.43
CA ARG A 129 -9.20 -8.17 6.17
C ARG A 129 -7.89 -8.80 5.65
N LEU A 130 -7.95 -9.99 5.05
CA LEU A 130 -6.76 -10.71 4.55
C LEU A 130 -5.90 -9.87 3.59
N PRO A 131 -6.47 -9.14 2.60
CA PRO A 131 -5.67 -8.31 1.72
C PRO A 131 -4.91 -7.19 2.45
N THR A 132 -5.52 -6.52 3.45
CA THR A 132 -4.79 -5.52 4.26
C THR A 132 -3.64 -6.17 5.04
N MET A 133 -3.85 -7.36 5.61
CA MET A 133 -2.78 -8.07 6.31
C MET A 133 -1.60 -8.37 5.36
N TRP A 134 -1.89 -8.85 4.15
CA TRP A 134 -0.85 -9.12 3.16
C TRP A 134 -0.14 -7.85 2.70
N LEU A 135 -0.86 -6.74 2.54
CA LEU A 135 -0.26 -5.43 2.26
C LEU A 135 0.65 -4.98 3.40
N THR A 136 0.25 -5.16 4.66
CA THR A 136 1.09 -4.85 5.84
C THR A 136 2.40 -5.62 5.81
N LEU A 137 2.34 -6.92 5.51
CA LEU A 137 3.54 -7.76 5.36
C LEU A 137 4.40 -7.33 4.16
N LEU A 138 3.76 -6.97 3.04
CA LEU A 138 4.45 -6.52 1.83
C LEU A 138 5.20 -5.20 2.06
N VAL A 139 4.62 -4.26 2.81
CA VAL A 139 5.32 -3.03 3.25
C VAL A 139 6.54 -3.42 4.08
N GLY A 140 6.41 -4.34 5.04
CA GLY A 140 7.53 -4.83 5.84
C GLY A 140 8.64 -5.46 4.98
N ALA A 141 8.29 -6.22 3.94
CA ALA A 141 9.23 -6.77 2.98
C ALA A 141 9.91 -5.71 2.11
N MET A 142 9.19 -4.66 1.72
CA MET A 142 9.77 -3.52 1.01
C MET A 142 10.75 -2.74 1.88
N LEU A 143 10.41 -2.52 3.16
CA LEU A 143 11.30 -1.86 4.12
C LEU A 143 12.54 -2.70 4.42
N TYR A 144 12.40 -4.03 4.55
CA TYR A 144 13.55 -4.93 4.66
C TYR A 144 14.48 -4.81 3.45
N ARG A 145 13.91 -4.86 2.24
CA ARG A 145 14.69 -4.74 0.99
C ARG A 145 15.39 -3.39 0.89
N TRP A 146 14.68 -2.30 1.16
CA TRP A 146 15.23 -0.96 1.10
C TRP A 146 16.31 -0.74 2.17
N GLY A 147 16.04 -1.14 3.42
CA GLY A 147 17.02 -1.09 4.51
C GLY A 147 18.28 -1.91 4.22
N ARG A 148 18.14 -3.05 3.51
CA ARG A 148 19.28 -3.86 3.08
C ARG A 148 20.19 -3.14 2.11
N GLU A 149 19.62 -2.36 1.19
CA GLU A 149 20.40 -1.57 0.23
C GLU A 149 21.01 -0.31 0.87
N LEU A 150 20.41 0.21 1.95
CA LEU A 150 20.91 1.40 2.66
C LEU A 150 22.04 1.09 3.65
N GLY A 151 21.90 0.03 4.45
CA GLY A 151 22.81 -0.24 5.57
C GLY A 151 23.03 -1.73 5.84
N GLY A 152 22.77 -2.58 4.85
CA GLY A 152 22.95 -4.02 4.98
C GLY A 152 21.91 -4.71 5.88
N ARG A 153 22.23 -5.92 6.33
CA ARG A 153 21.26 -6.85 6.95
C ARG A 153 20.70 -6.35 8.29
N GLN A 154 21.50 -5.66 9.09
CA GLN A 154 21.06 -5.16 10.39
C GLN A 154 20.01 -4.05 10.21
N MET A 155 20.26 -3.10 9.32
CA MET A 155 19.31 -2.04 9.00
C MET A 155 18.03 -2.60 8.37
N ALA A 156 18.15 -3.60 7.50
CA ALA A 156 17.01 -4.32 6.94
C ALA A 156 16.10 -4.93 8.03
N LEU A 157 16.69 -5.67 8.97
CA LEU A 157 15.95 -6.31 10.06
C LEU A 157 15.35 -5.27 11.00
N LEU A 158 16.10 -4.22 11.34
CA LEU A 158 15.61 -3.15 12.21
C LEU A 158 14.42 -2.43 11.58
N SER A 159 14.51 -2.00 10.32
CA SER A 159 13.41 -1.32 9.63
C SER A 159 12.17 -2.22 9.52
N ALA A 160 12.36 -3.51 9.22
CA ALA A 160 11.24 -4.45 9.18
C ALA A 160 10.63 -4.68 10.56
N ALA A 161 11.44 -4.81 11.61
CA ALA A 161 10.97 -5.03 12.98
C ALA A 161 10.19 -3.82 13.50
N LEU A 162 10.70 -2.61 13.25
CA LEU A 162 10.02 -1.37 13.61
C LEU A 162 8.65 -1.25 12.94
N TRP A 163 8.47 -1.76 11.72
CA TRP A 163 7.17 -1.75 11.06
C TRP A 163 6.27 -2.90 11.53
N LEU A 164 6.77 -4.13 11.50
CA LEU A 164 5.98 -5.35 11.70
C LEU A 164 5.58 -5.59 13.16
N LEU A 165 6.26 -4.95 14.11
CA LEU A 165 5.98 -5.04 15.55
C LEU A 165 5.44 -3.73 16.13
N ASP A 166 5.26 -2.69 15.31
CA ASP A 166 4.67 -1.44 15.81
C ASP A 166 3.20 -1.68 16.18
N PRO A 167 2.76 -1.25 17.38
CA PRO A 167 1.40 -1.49 17.84
C PRO A 167 0.35 -0.76 17.02
N ASN A 168 0.65 0.42 16.45
CA ASN A 168 -0.28 1.13 15.58
C ASN A 168 -0.42 0.42 14.24
N VAL A 169 0.69 -0.06 13.68
CA VAL A 169 0.69 -0.87 12.44
C VAL A 169 -0.08 -2.16 12.66
N LEU A 170 0.12 -2.87 13.77
CA LEU A 170 -0.64 -4.09 14.07
C LEU A 170 -2.13 -3.79 14.32
N ALA A 171 -2.47 -2.65 14.93
CA ALA A 171 -3.84 -2.26 15.18
C ALA A 171 -4.61 -1.96 13.87
N HIS A 172 -3.99 -1.25 12.93
CA HIS A 172 -4.60 -0.84 11.67
C HIS A 172 -4.34 -1.81 10.52
N GLY A 173 -3.29 -2.62 10.63
CA GLY A 173 -2.74 -3.50 9.58
C GLY A 173 -3.64 -4.65 9.16
N GLN A 174 -4.70 -4.89 9.91
CA GLN A 174 -5.73 -5.85 9.62
C GLN A 174 -7.04 -5.22 9.15
N LEU A 175 -7.26 -3.93 9.39
CA LEU A 175 -8.58 -3.32 9.16
C LEU A 175 -8.82 -3.13 7.66
N ILE A 176 -10.09 -3.22 7.27
CA ILE A 176 -10.52 -2.94 5.89
C ILE A 176 -10.54 -1.42 5.67
N THR A 177 -9.37 -0.81 5.58
CA THR A 177 -9.18 0.63 5.33
C THR A 177 -8.15 0.87 4.24
N SER A 178 -8.10 2.11 3.73
CA SER A 178 -7.17 2.51 2.67
C SER A 178 -5.75 2.80 3.14
N ASP A 179 -5.48 2.83 4.46
CA ASP A 179 -4.27 3.48 4.98
C ASP A 179 -3.00 2.67 4.70
N VAL A 180 -3.03 1.35 4.91
CA VAL A 180 -1.88 0.47 4.62
C VAL A 180 -1.61 0.41 3.12
N ALA A 181 -2.66 0.35 2.31
CA ALA A 181 -2.54 0.40 0.85
C ALA A 181 -1.87 1.70 0.41
N LEU A 182 -2.27 2.83 1.00
CA LEU A 182 -1.66 4.13 0.75
C LEU A 182 -0.19 4.17 1.21
N THR A 183 0.12 3.61 2.38
CA THR A 183 1.51 3.48 2.86
C THR A 183 2.37 2.73 1.87
N LEU A 184 1.88 1.60 1.32
CA LEU A 184 2.60 0.86 0.29
C LEU A 184 2.84 1.71 -0.96
N CYS A 185 1.84 2.47 -1.41
CA CYS A 185 1.97 3.37 -2.57
C CYS A 185 3.06 4.44 -2.35
N PHE A 186 3.13 5.01 -1.14
CA PHE A 186 4.18 5.93 -0.73
C PHE A 186 5.55 5.26 -0.75
N VAL A 187 5.67 4.07 -0.15
CA VAL A 187 6.93 3.31 -0.12
C VAL A 187 7.41 2.98 -1.54
N LEU A 188 6.53 2.51 -2.43
CA LEU A 188 6.86 2.23 -3.83
C LEU A 188 7.35 3.48 -4.56
N THR A 189 6.66 4.60 -4.36
CA THR A 189 6.98 5.87 -5.00
C THR A 189 8.35 6.38 -4.55
N LEU A 190 8.59 6.43 -3.24
CA LEU A 190 9.83 6.93 -2.67
C LEU A 190 11.00 5.98 -2.95
N TYR A 191 10.79 4.67 -2.84
CA TYR A 191 11.80 3.68 -3.15
C TYR A 191 12.18 3.73 -4.64
N GLY A 192 11.20 3.82 -5.56
CA GLY A 192 11.45 3.99 -6.99
C GLY A 192 12.24 5.27 -7.30
N THR A 193 11.87 6.39 -6.68
CA THR A 193 12.57 7.67 -6.80
C THR A 193 14.01 7.59 -6.26
N TRP A 194 14.19 6.94 -5.11
CA TRP A 194 15.50 6.74 -4.51
C TRP A 194 16.40 5.84 -5.37
N ARG A 195 15.86 4.76 -5.93
CA ARG A 195 16.57 3.90 -6.89
C ARG A 195 16.98 4.69 -8.13
N TYR A 196 16.10 5.53 -8.66
CA TYR A 196 16.43 6.44 -9.76
C TYR A 196 17.59 7.38 -9.39
N ALA A 197 17.57 7.95 -8.18
CA ALA A 197 18.66 8.80 -7.71
C ALA A 197 20.01 8.08 -7.59
N GLN A 198 20.00 6.78 -7.26
CA GLN A 198 21.21 5.96 -7.11
C GLN A 198 21.79 5.48 -8.44
N SER A 199 20.95 4.94 -9.33
CA SER A 199 21.41 4.28 -10.57
C SER A 199 21.15 5.09 -11.84
N GLY A 200 20.49 6.25 -11.75
CA GLY A 200 20.02 7.02 -12.90
C GLY A 200 18.78 6.39 -13.56
N SER A 201 18.60 6.65 -14.85
CA SER A 201 17.42 6.22 -15.62
C SER A 201 17.40 4.70 -15.81
N GLY A 202 16.39 4.04 -15.26
CA GLY A 202 16.08 2.63 -15.52
C GLY A 202 14.57 2.40 -15.52
N GLY A 203 14.10 1.41 -16.27
CA GLY A 203 12.67 1.09 -16.37
C GLY A 203 12.07 0.67 -15.03
N ALA A 204 12.79 -0.11 -14.22
CA ALA A 204 12.28 -0.57 -12.93
C ALA A 204 12.00 0.57 -11.91
N PRO A 205 12.93 1.52 -11.65
CA PRO A 205 12.64 2.71 -10.85
C PRO A 205 11.41 3.51 -11.34
N LEU A 206 11.29 3.66 -12.66
CA LEU A 206 10.19 4.40 -13.30
C LEU A 206 8.85 3.71 -13.09
N LEU A 207 8.80 2.39 -13.29
CA LEU A 207 7.61 1.57 -13.05
C LEU A 207 7.20 1.60 -11.58
N LEU A 208 8.14 1.44 -10.64
CA LEU A 208 7.84 1.50 -9.21
C LEU A 208 7.29 2.87 -8.80
N ALA A 209 7.91 3.95 -9.26
CA ALA A 209 7.47 5.31 -8.96
C ALA A 209 6.10 5.62 -9.56
N GLY A 210 5.91 5.32 -10.85
CA GLY A 210 4.66 5.57 -11.55
C GLY A 210 3.49 4.71 -11.06
N MET A 211 3.72 3.42 -10.80
CA MET A 211 2.71 2.54 -10.22
C MET A 211 2.34 3.00 -8.82
N GLY A 212 3.32 3.33 -7.97
CA GLY A 212 3.07 3.87 -6.64
C GLY A 212 2.22 5.14 -6.67
N LEU A 213 2.56 6.10 -7.55
CA LEU A 213 1.81 7.35 -7.71
C LEU A 213 0.37 7.13 -8.20
N GLY A 214 0.20 6.28 -9.23
CA GLY A 214 -1.12 5.98 -9.78
C GLY A 214 -2.02 5.26 -8.78
N MET A 215 -1.49 4.24 -8.11
CA MET A 215 -2.21 3.51 -7.08
C MET A 215 -2.55 4.40 -5.88
N ALA A 216 -1.66 5.31 -5.48
CA ALA A 216 -1.93 6.31 -4.45
C ALA A 216 -3.15 7.17 -4.79
N GLY A 217 -3.19 7.73 -6.01
CA GLY A 217 -4.32 8.53 -6.50
C GLY A 217 -5.64 7.73 -6.58
N ALA A 218 -5.56 6.43 -6.82
CA ALA A 218 -6.71 5.53 -6.84
C ALA A 218 -7.08 4.95 -5.47
N THR A 219 -6.33 5.26 -4.41
CA THR A 219 -6.54 4.73 -3.04
C THR A 219 -7.20 5.74 -2.10
N LYS A 220 -6.74 7.00 -2.08
CA LYS A 220 -7.26 8.03 -1.17
C LYS A 220 -7.01 9.43 -1.74
N PHE A 221 -7.97 10.35 -1.62
CA PHE A 221 -7.78 11.72 -2.15
C PHE A 221 -6.64 12.49 -1.45
N ASN A 222 -6.44 12.26 -0.14
CA ASN A 222 -5.32 12.86 0.60
C ASN A 222 -3.95 12.36 0.13
N ALA A 223 -3.90 11.34 -0.74
CA ALA A 223 -2.68 10.96 -1.44
C ALA A 223 -2.12 12.07 -2.33
N ALA A 224 -2.91 13.11 -2.62
CA ALA A 224 -2.44 14.32 -3.31
C ALA A 224 -1.21 14.95 -2.64
N ALA A 225 -1.01 14.75 -1.32
CA ALA A 225 0.20 15.18 -0.61
C ALA A 225 1.49 14.50 -1.13
N LEU A 226 1.39 13.35 -1.80
CA LEU A 226 2.52 12.67 -2.42
C LEU A 226 3.06 13.43 -3.63
N LEU A 227 2.22 14.17 -4.35
CA LEU A 227 2.61 14.94 -5.54
C LEU A 227 3.63 16.05 -5.21
N PRO A 228 3.43 16.95 -4.23
CA PRO A 228 4.44 17.95 -3.88
C PRO A 228 5.70 17.30 -3.32
N ILE A 229 5.61 16.23 -2.52
CA ILE A 229 6.79 15.50 -2.02
C ILE A 229 7.62 14.96 -3.19
N PHE A 230 6.97 14.26 -4.12
CA PHE A 230 7.62 13.70 -5.30
C PHE A 230 8.22 14.80 -6.19
N GLY A 231 7.47 15.88 -6.45
CA GLY A 231 7.95 17.02 -7.23
C GLY A 231 9.16 17.71 -6.61
N LEU A 232 9.14 17.96 -5.29
CA LEU A 232 10.26 18.56 -4.57
C LEU A 232 11.51 17.66 -4.58
N LEU A 233 11.35 16.34 -4.43
CA LEU A 233 12.46 15.40 -4.52
C LEU A 233 13.10 15.43 -5.92
N LEU A 234 12.29 15.43 -6.99
CA LEU A 234 12.79 15.50 -8.35
C LEU A 234 13.42 16.85 -8.69
N ALA A 235 12.83 17.95 -8.22
CA ALA A 235 13.40 19.29 -8.38
C ALA A 235 14.75 19.41 -7.66
N GLY A 236 14.84 18.91 -6.42
CA GLY A 236 16.09 18.85 -5.66
C GLY A 236 17.16 18.01 -6.35
N LEU A 237 16.78 16.86 -6.93
CA LEU A 237 17.69 16.03 -7.74
C LEU A 237 18.13 16.75 -9.02
N ALA A 238 17.22 17.44 -9.72
CA ALA A 238 17.52 18.18 -10.95
C ALA A 238 18.51 19.32 -10.69
N VAL A 239 18.30 20.08 -9.62
CA VAL A 239 19.22 21.15 -9.18
C VAL A 239 20.57 20.58 -8.78
N ARG A 240 20.59 19.54 -7.94
CA ARG A 240 21.83 18.90 -7.46
C ARG A 240 22.67 18.30 -8.58
N GLN A 241 22.02 17.66 -9.56
CA GLN A 241 22.70 17.03 -10.70
C GLN A 241 22.94 18.01 -11.86
N ARG A 242 22.38 19.22 -11.81
CA ARG A 242 22.36 20.21 -12.91
C ARG A 242 21.85 19.61 -14.23
N ARG A 243 20.81 18.78 -14.14
CA ARG A 243 20.22 18.05 -15.28
C ARG A 243 18.70 18.08 -15.20
N TRP A 244 18.04 18.10 -16.37
CA TRP A 244 16.58 18.05 -16.48
C TRP A 244 16.02 16.61 -16.46
N GLN A 245 16.89 15.59 -16.55
CA GLN A 245 16.49 14.17 -16.58
C GLN A 245 15.57 13.75 -15.42
N PRO A 246 15.73 14.24 -14.17
CA PRO A 246 14.80 13.91 -13.09
C PRO A 246 13.38 14.40 -13.33
N LEU A 247 13.21 15.55 -14.01
CA LEU A 247 11.89 16.07 -14.38
C LEU A 247 11.24 15.20 -15.46
N ALA A 248 12.03 14.75 -16.45
CA ALA A 248 11.54 13.81 -17.47
C ALA A 248 11.16 12.45 -16.89
N PHE A 249 11.91 11.96 -15.89
CA PHE A 249 11.53 10.79 -15.11
C PHE A 249 10.18 11.00 -14.41
N GLY A 250 9.97 12.18 -13.81
CA GLY A 250 8.69 12.55 -13.20
C GLY A 250 7.52 12.52 -14.18
N LEU A 251 7.72 13.07 -15.39
CA LEU A 251 6.70 13.02 -16.46
C LEU A 251 6.39 11.58 -16.87
N GLY A 252 7.41 10.73 -17.06
CA GLY A 252 7.22 9.32 -17.37
C GLY A 252 6.46 8.56 -16.26
N ALA A 253 6.79 8.84 -15.00
CA ALA A 253 6.08 8.28 -13.86
C ALA A 253 4.61 8.77 -13.83
N GLY A 254 4.37 10.03 -14.19
CA GLY A 254 3.04 10.61 -14.35
C GLY A 254 2.20 9.92 -15.43
N VAL A 255 2.79 9.58 -16.58
CA VAL A 255 2.10 8.81 -17.64
C VAL A 255 1.68 7.43 -17.14
N ILE A 256 2.57 6.72 -16.44
CA ILE A 256 2.24 5.42 -15.84
C ILE A 256 1.15 5.59 -14.77
N ALA A 257 1.24 6.63 -13.94
CA ALA A 257 0.26 6.90 -12.90
C ALA A 257 -1.14 7.13 -13.49
N LEU A 258 -1.24 7.92 -14.57
CA LEU A 258 -2.49 8.11 -15.30
C LEU A 258 -3.01 6.80 -15.88
N ALA A 259 -2.15 5.99 -16.51
CA ALA A 259 -2.54 4.69 -17.05
C ALA A 259 -3.07 3.75 -15.95
N VAL A 260 -2.45 3.74 -14.77
CA VAL A 260 -2.90 2.95 -13.62
C VAL A 260 -4.26 3.45 -13.12
N ILE A 261 -4.44 4.75 -12.94
CA ILE A 261 -5.73 5.33 -12.52
C ILE A 261 -6.81 4.96 -13.54
N SER A 262 -6.55 5.18 -14.83
CA SER A 262 -7.49 4.80 -15.89
C SER A 262 -7.81 3.31 -15.87
N ALA A 263 -6.82 2.44 -15.68
CA ALA A 263 -7.05 0.99 -15.59
C ALA A 263 -7.91 0.61 -14.38
N VAL A 264 -7.70 1.22 -13.21
CA VAL A 264 -8.53 0.98 -12.01
C VAL A 264 -9.99 1.33 -12.28
N TYR A 265 -10.24 2.42 -13.01
CA TYR A 265 -11.59 2.84 -13.40
C TYR A 265 -12.06 2.22 -14.72
N ARG A 266 -11.39 1.18 -15.23
CA ARG A 266 -11.72 0.47 -16.50
C ARG A 266 -11.82 1.40 -17.72
N PHE A 267 -11.03 2.47 -17.73
CA PHE A 267 -11.04 3.52 -18.75
C PHE A 267 -12.40 4.24 -18.88
N ASN A 268 -13.29 4.11 -17.89
CA ASN A 268 -14.54 4.85 -17.84
C ASN A 268 -14.27 6.27 -17.34
N LEU A 269 -13.95 7.16 -18.27
CA LEU A 269 -13.94 8.61 -18.05
C LEU A 269 -15.38 9.14 -18.12
N ALA A 270 -16.27 8.62 -17.28
CA ALA A 270 -17.59 9.23 -17.15
C ALA A 270 -17.42 10.55 -16.38
N PRO A 271 -17.93 11.69 -16.87
CA PRO A 271 -17.98 12.89 -16.08
C PRO A 271 -18.74 12.58 -14.80
N CYS A 272 -18.20 13.01 -13.65
CA CYS A 272 -18.98 13.08 -12.42
C CYS A 272 -20.16 14.01 -12.70
N VAL A 273 -21.30 13.47 -13.09
CA VAL A 273 -22.55 14.22 -13.16
C VAL A 273 -22.91 14.48 -11.70
N GLY A 274 -22.31 15.52 -11.14
CA GLY A 274 -22.76 16.09 -9.89
C GLY A 274 -24.20 16.50 -10.12
N ARG A 275 -25.15 15.70 -9.62
CA ARG A 275 -26.46 16.22 -9.26
C ARG A 275 -26.21 17.16 -8.09
N PHE A 276 -25.71 18.36 -8.38
CA PHE A 276 -25.92 19.54 -7.54
C PHE A 276 -27.40 19.93 -7.67
N GLY A 277 -28.29 19.01 -7.26
CA GLY A 277 -29.67 19.31 -7.01
C GLY A 277 -29.68 20.04 -5.68
N VAL A 278 -29.68 21.36 -5.74
CA VAL A 278 -30.09 22.21 -4.63
C VAL A 278 -31.46 21.71 -4.20
N ALA A 279 -31.53 21.03 -3.06
CA ALA A 279 -32.79 20.86 -2.35
C ALA A 279 -33.10 22.23 -1.73
N VAL A 280 -34.00 22.97 -2.38
CA VAL A 280 -34.84 23.97 -1.73
C VAL A 280 -36.05 23.25 -1.14
#